data_AF-A0A5C4XU13-F1
#
_entry.id   AF-A0A5C4XU13-F1
#
_cell.length_a   1.000
_cell.length_b   1.000
_cell.length_c   1.000
_cell.angle_alpha   90.00
_cell.angle_beta   90.00
_cell.angle_gamma   90.00
#
_symmetry.space_group_name_H-M   'P 1'
#
loop_
_entity.id
_entity.type
_entity.pdbx_description
1 polymer ?
#
loop_
_entity_poly.entity_id
_entity_poly.type
_entity_poly.pdbx_seq_one_letter_code
_entity_poly.pdbx_strand_id
1 'polypeptide(L)' 'MSRTTVWRRIKDGTLPPPIEIGGLRRWPKSEILACIERAKSARPAAA' A
#
# COMPACT_ATOMS: atom_id res chain seq x y z
N MET A 1 2.80 11.07 6.09
CA MET A 1 1.39 10.84 5.72
C MET A 1 0.56 10.67 6.97
N SER A 2 -0.68 11.16 7.00
CA SER A 2 -1.63 10.91 8.10
C SER A 2 -2.27 9.52 7.97
N ARG A 3 -2.72 8.94 9.09
CA ARG A 3 -3.48 7.68 9.13
C ARG A 3 -4.71 7.72 8.20
N THR A 4 -5.42 8.83 8.13
CA THR A 4 -6.57 9.01 7.22
C THR A 4 -6.19 8.93 5.75
N THR A 5 -5.01 9.43 5.38
CA THR A 5 -4.52 9.35 4.01
C THR A 5 -4.21 7.91 3.58
N VAL A 6 -3.72 7.09 4.53
CA VAL A 6 -3.48 5.66 4.29
C VAL A 6 -4.79 4.95 3.99
N TRP A 7 -5.83 5.16 4.80
CA TRP A 7 -7.15 4.58 4.56
C TRP A 7 -7.79 5.04 3.24
N ARG A 8 -7.60 6.31 2.87
CA ARG A 8 -8.05 6.80 1.55
C ARG A 8 -7.33 6.08 0.42
N ARG A 9 -6.01 5.89 0.50
CA ARG A 9 -5.25 5.15 -0.51
C ARG A 9 -5.61 3.66 -0.60
N ILE A 10 -6.05 3.06 0.50
CA ILE A 10 -6.62 1.70 0.49
C ILE A 10 -7.95 1.70 -0.28
N LYS A 11 -8.83 2.68 -0.01
CA LYS A 11 -10.09 2.84 -0.75
C LYS A 11 -9.86 3.09 -2.24
N ASP A 12 -8.87 3.90 -2.58
CA ASP A 12 -8.49 4.21 -3.96
C ASP A 12 -7.77 3.03 -4.65
N GLY A 13 -7.53 1.91 -3.94
CA GLY A 13 -6.87 0.71 -4.49
C GLY A 13 -5.36 0.86 -4.71
N THR A 14 -4.78 1.98 -4.30
CA THR A 14 -3.33 2.24 -4.41
C THR A 14 -2.54 1.46 -3.38
N LEU A 15 -3.12 1.16 -2.22
CA LEU A 15 -2.51 0.34 -1.17
C LEU A 15 -3.38 -0.89 -0.90
N PRO A 16 -2.79 -2.06 -0.65
CA PRO A 16 -3.55 -3.25 -0.29
C PRO A 16 -4.19 -3.09 1.11
N PRO A 17 -5.34 -3.74 1.36
CA PRO A 17 -5.91 -3.79 2.71
C PRO A 17 -5.01 -4.58 3.66
N PRO A 18 -4.92 -4.20 4.94
CA PRO A 18 -4.19 -4.99 5.93
C PRO A 18 -4.92 -6.32 6.19
N ILE A 19 -4.14 -7.35 6.50
CA ILE A 19 -4.67 -8.61 7.01
C ILE A 19 -4.75 -8.56 8.53
N GLU A 20 -5.73 -9.28 9.09
CA GLU A 20 -5.89 -9.40 10.53
C GLU A 20 -5.18 -10.66 11.03
N ILE A 21 -4.26 -10.49 11.99
CA ILE A 21 -3.53 -11.56 12.63
C ILE A 21 -3.72 -11.40 14.14
N GLY A 22 -4.57 -12.23 14.74
CA GLY A 22 -4.82 -12.22 16.19
C GLY A 22 -5.29 -10.85 16.72
N GLY A 23 -6.21 -10.19 16.02
CA GLY A 23 -6.72 -8.86 16.38
C GLY A 23 -5.79 -7.69 16.00
N LEU A 24 -4.62 -7.96 15.45
CA LEU A 24 -3.70 -6.95 14.94
C LEU A 24 -3.83 -6.84 13.42
N ARG A 25 -4.04 -5.63 12.93
CA ARG A 25 -4.00 -5.33 11.50
C ARG A 25 -2.56 -5.12 11.06
N ARG A 26 -2.07 -6.00 10.19
CA ARG A 26 -0.69 -6.03 9.69
C ARG A 26 -0.71 -6.09 8.17
N TRP A 27 0.33 -5.58 7.53
CA TRP A 27 0.55 -5.79 6.11
C TRP A 27 1.60 -6.87 5.90
N PRO A 28 1.36 -7.85 5.00
CA PRO A 28 2.42 -8.75 4.57
C PRO A 28 3.52 -7.95 3.89
N LYS A 29 4.78 -8.24 4.25
CA LYS A 29 5.94 -7.57 3.66
C LYS A 29 5.96 -7.71 2.12
N SER A 30 5.60 -8.89 1.62
CA SER A 30 5.53 -9.20 0.20
C SER A 30 4.56 -8.30 -0.56
N GLU A 31 3.38 -8.02 -0.01
CA GLU A 31 2.38 -7.17 -0.67
C GLU A 31 2.79 -5.70 -0.71
N ILE A 32 3.37 -5.20 0.38
CA ILE A 32 3.89 -3.82 0.41
C ILE A 32 5.05 -3.67 -0.59
N LEU A 33 5.94 -4.65 -0.68
CA LEU A 33 7.01 -4.67 -1.69
C LEU A 33 6.42 -4.65 -3.11
N ALA A 34 5.47 -5.53 -3.42
CA ALA A 34 4.81 -5.56 -4.73
C ALA A 34 4.11 -4.23 -5.06
N CYS A 35 3.48 -3.60 -4.07
CA CYS A 35 2.87 -2.29 -4.20
C CYS A 35 3.90 -1.18 -4.51
N ILE A 36 5.04 -1.20 -3.83
CA ILE A 36 6.14 -0.26 -4.07
C ILE A 36 6.70 -0.45 -5.48
N GLU A 37 6.93 -1.69 -5.91
CA GLU A 37 7.45 -1.98 -7.24
C GLU A 37 6.47 -1.52 -8.34
N ARG A 38 5.17 -1.80 -8.20
CA ARG A 38 4.15 -1.24 -9.12
C ARG A 38 4.17 0.28 -9.15
N ALA A 39 4.31 0.93 -7.99
CA ALA A 39 4.36 2.39 -7.92
C ALA A 39 5.64 2.97 -8.54
N LYS A 40 6.77 2.24 -8.46
CA LYS A 40 8.01 2.60 -9.15
C LYS A 40 7.85 2.44 -10.66
N SER A 41 7.28 1.33 -11.14
CA SER A 41 7.03 1.10 -12.57
C SER A 41 6.02 2.07 -13.17
N ALA A 42 5.02 2.49 -12.39
CA ALA A 42 4.01 3.45 -12.80
C ALA A 42 4.50 4.91 -12.69
N ARG A 43 5.66 5.16 -12.09
CA ARG A 43 6.30 6.47 -12.15
C ARG A 43 6.99 6.54 -13.52
N PRO A 44 6.48 7.30 -14.50
CA PRO A 44 7.30 7.62 -15.66
C PRO A 44 8.54 8.31 -15.11
N ALA A 45 9.72 7.77 -15.41
CA ALA A 45 10.95 8.49 -15.21
C ALA A 45 10.75 9.84 -15.92
N ALA A 46 10.74 10.93 -15.16
CA ALA A 46 10.69 12.26 -15.75
C ALA A 46 11.89 12.37 -16.69
N ALA A 47 11.60 12.49 -17.98
CA ALA A 47 12.55 12.87 -19.01
C ALA A 47 12.86 14.36 -18.91
#